data_AF-A0A5K7WZR6-F1
#
_entry.id   AF-A0A5K7WZR6-F1
#
_cell.length_a   1.000
_cell.length_b   1.000
_cell.length_c   1.000
_cell.angle_alpha   90.00
_cell.angle_beta   90.00
_cell.angle_gamma   90.00
#
_symmetry.space_group_name_H-M   'P 1'
#
loop_
_entity.id
_entity.type
_entity.pdbx_description
1 polymer ?
#
loop_
_entity_poly.entity_id
_entity_poly.type
_entity_poly.pdbx_seq_one_letter_code
_entity_poly.pdbx_strand_id
1 'polypeptide(L)'
;MIIGINNYVLYGQRLTIWFTCQDLNQMNYSDSERIWTPVEHWQEVVARCKFDDDRLKEATTLGRVFRLEGSWVKAIEYSDIEIDGTDIEVSFYVKPVFPISRKEARAKLFDERRKKLRIELV
;
A
#
# COMPACT_ATOMS: atom_id res chain seq x y z
N MET A 1 19.11 -2.76 11.13
CA MET A 1 18.88 -2.19 9.78
C MET A 1 17.38 -1.94 9.61
N ILE A 2 16.95 -0.86 8.97
CA ILE A 2 15.52 -0.64 8.63
C ILE A 2 15.24 -1.38 7.32
N ILE A 3 14.19 -2.18 7.29
CA ILE A 3 13.73 -2.92 6.11
C ILE A 3 12.71 -2.09 5.33
N GLY A 4 11.81 -1.38 6.02
CA GLY A 4 10.81 -0.53 5.39
C GLY A 4 9.87 0.12 6.39
N ILE A 5 9.03 1.03 5.90
CA ILE A 5 7.99 1.69 6.68
C ILE A 5 6.70 0.87 6.59
N ASN A 6 6.19 0.41 7.74
CA ASN A 6 5.01 -0.45 7.79
C ASN A 6 3.72 0.38 7.95
N ASN A 7 3.78 1.43 8.78
CA ASN A 7 2.63 2.27 9.07
C ASN A 7 3.06 3.65 9.55
N TYR A 8 2.15 4.61 9.46
CA TYR A 8 2.29 5.89 10.15
C TYR A 8 0.94 6.36 10.69
N VAL A 9 1.00 7.16 11.76
CA VAL A 9 -0.17 7.83 12.34
C VAL A 9 0.22 9.25 12.62
N LEU A 10 -0.60 10.15 12.09
CA LEU A 10 -0.57 11.56 12.41
C LEU A 10 -1.74 11.87 13.35
N TYR A 11 -1.41 12.47 14.48
CA TYR A 11 -2.39 12.92 15.46
C TYR A 11 -1.91 14.20 16.15
N GLY A 12 -2.64 15.30 15.94
CA GLY A 12 -2.28 16.60 16.48
C GLY A 12 -0.92 17.08 15.95
N GLN A 13 0.06 17.25 16.83
CA GLN A 13 1.44 17.64 16.47
C GLN A 13 2.41 16.46 16.46
N ARG A 14 1.90 15.23 16.51
CA ARG A 14 2.74 14.03 16.61
C ARG A 14 2.59 13.16 15.37
N LEU A 15 3.70 12.94 14.69
CA LEU A 15 3.85 11.88 13.70
C LEU A 15 4.51 10.66 14.37
N THR A 16 3.87 9.50 14.27
CA THR A 16 4.42 8.23 14.72
C THR A 16 4.60 7.33 13.50
N ILE A 17 5.80 6.84 13.29
CA ILE A 17 6.15 5.95 12.16
C ILE A 17 6.58 4.60 12.74
N TRP A 18 6.04 3.52 12.20
CA TRP A 18 6.44 2.16 12.52
C TRP A 18 7.32 1.61 11.42
N PHE A 19 8.56 1.32 11.78
CA PHE A 19 9.52 0.67 10.91
C PHE A 19 9.55 -0.83 11.16
N THR A 20 9.69 -1.60 10.09
CA THR A 20 10.15 -2.98 10.18
C THR A 20 11.67 -2.95 10.21
N CYS A 21 12.27 -3.54 11.23
CA CYS A 21 13.71 -3.54 11.44
C CYS A 21 14.24 -4.98 11.48
N GLN A 22 15.45 -5.17 10.97
CA GLN A 22 16.22 -6.40 11.14
C GLN A 22 17.01 -6.36 12.45
N ASP A 23 16.95 -7.48 13.19
CA ASP A 23 17.77 -7.73 14.38
C ASP A 23 19.24 -7.89 14.00
N LEU A 24 20.09 -7.04 14.59
CA LEU A 24 21.53 -6.99 14.35
C LEU A 24 22.32 -8.06 15.11
N ASN A 25 21.66 -8.96 15.82
CA ASN A 25 22.30 -10.10 16.48
C ASN A 25 22.15 -11.42 15.70
N GLN A 26 21.38 -11.44 14.61
CA GLN A 26 21.12 -12.65 13.82
C GLN A 26 22.05 -12.77 12.61
N MET A 27 23.05 -13.64 12.70
CA MET A 27 24.15 -13.78 11.72
C MET A 27 23.77 -14.21 10.29
N ASN A 28 22.51 -14.58 10.02
CA ASN A 28 22.04 -14.93 8.68
C ASN A 28 21.48 -13.70 7.96
N TYR A 29 22.34 -12.71 7.69
CA TYR A 29 21.94 -11.51 6.97
C TYR A 29 21.85 -11.79 5.48
N SER A 30 20.75 -11.37 4.85
CA SER A 30 20.78 -11.00 3.45
C SER A 30 21.32 -9.57 3.37
N ASP A 31 22.64 -9.41 3.45
CA ASP A 31 23.34 -8.18 3.05
C ASP A 31 23.31 -8.06 1.52
N SER A 32 22.14 -8.26 0.93
CA SER A 32 22.00 -8.02 -0.49
C SER A 32 22.06 -6.50 -0.64
N GLU A 33 23.18 -6.00 -1.20
CA GLU A 33 23.28 -4.72 -1.89
C GLU A 33 22.31 -4.66 -3.10
N ARG A 34 21.14 -5.30 -3.00
CA ARG A 34 20.08 -5.18 -3.97
C ARG A 34 19.59 -3.75 -3.84
N ILE A 35 20.10 -2.93 -4.74
CA ILE A 35 19.48 -1.68 -5.15
C ILE A 35 18.02 -2.03 -5.40
N TRP A 36 17.14 -1.56 -4.52
CA TRP A 36 15.71 -1.77 -4.67
C TRP A 36 15.34 -1.28 -6.07
N THR A 37 14.93 -2.21 -6.93
CA THR A 37 14.49 -1.90 -8.28
C THR A 37 12.98 -1.92 -8.22
N PRO A 38 12.29 -0.83 -8.61
CA PRO A 38 10.84 -0.86 -8.68
C PRO A 38 10.41 -2.06 -9.50
N VAL A 39 9.52 -2.88 -8.91
CA VAL A 39 8.93 -4.01 -9.62
C VAL A 39 8.24 -3.46 -10.87
N GLU A 40 8.32 -4.20 -11.98
CA GLU A 40 7.74 -3.79 -13.26
C GLU A 40 6.30 -3.24 -13.07
N HIS A 41 6.06 -2.02 -13.57
CA HIS A 41 4.81 -1.25 -13.44
C HIS A 41 4.51 -0.61 -12.07
N TRP A 42 5.43 -0.66 -11.11
CA TRP A 42 5.30 0.17 -9.91
C TRP A 42 5.67 1.61 -10.25
N GLN A 43 4.87 2.54 -9.75
CA GLN A 43 5.09 3.97 -9.90
C GLN A 43 5.18 4.59 -8.53
N GLU A 44 6.17 5.45 -8.32
CA GLU A 44 6.25 6.27 -7.12
C GLU A 44 5.27 7.43 -7.23
N VAL A 45 4.54 7.68 -6.14
CA VAL A 45 3.62 8.81 -6.03
C VAL A 45 3.87 9.50 -4.71
N VAL A 46 3.63 10.81 -4.72
CA VAL A 46 3.82 11.67 -3.56
C VAL A 46 2.50 12.34 -3.22
N ALA A 47 2.06 12.15 -1.98
CA ALA A 47 0.93 12.87 -1.43
C ALA A 47 1.42 13.91 -0.44
N ARG A 48 1.12 15.18 -0.71
CA ARG A 48 1.46 16.32 0.15
C ARG A 48 0.19 16.95 0.69
N CYS A 49 0.13 17.12 2.01
CA CYS A 49 -0.96 17.88 2.65
C CYS A 49 -0.41 18.86 3.68
N LYS A 50 -1.23 19.86 4.01
CA LYS A 50 -0.98 20.72 5.15
C LYS A 50 -1.70 20.15 6.36
N PHE A 51 -1.00 20.07 7.50
CA PHE A 51 -1.56 19.59 8.77
C PHE A 51 -2.11 18.14 8.74
N ASP A 52 -2.81 17.74 9.81
CA ASP A 52 -3.49 16.44 9.95
C ASP A 52 -4.82 16.41 9.19
N ASP A 53 -4.74 16.42 7.86
CA ASP A 53 -5.90 16.26 6.98
C ASP A 53 -6.18 14.76 6.76
N ASP A 54 -7.40 14.33 7.07
CA ASP A 54 -7.86 12.95 6.88
C ASP A 54 -7.72 12.49 5.42
N ARG A 55 -7.74 13.41 4.46
CA ARG A 55 -7.51 13.11 3.04
C ARG A 55 -6.13 12.52 2.78
N LEU A 56 -5.12 12.88 3.56
CA LEU A 56 -3.80 12.30 3.44
C LEU A 56 -3.85 10.81 3.80
N LYS A 57 -4.42 10.49 4.97
CA LYS A 57 -4.60 9.09 5.42
C LYS A 57 -5.38 8.30 4.37
N GLU A 58 -6.44 8.90 3.83
CA GLU A 58 -7.23 8.27 2.78
C GLU A 58 -6.44 8.00 1.50
N ALA A 59 -5.56 8.90 1.07
CA ALA A 59 -4.79 8.75 -0.16
C ALA A 59 -3.61 7.77 -0.03
N THR A 60 -3.01 7.68 1.15
CA THR A 60 -1.72 7.00 1.37
C THR A 60 -1.86 5.65 2.06
N THR A 61 -3.05 5.27 2.53
CA THR A 61 -3.24 3.98 3.22
C THR A 61 -2.83 2.81 2.32
N LEU A 62 -1.83 2.04 2.76
CA LEU A 62 -1.38 0.86 2.02
C LEU A 62 -2.51 -0.15 1.83
N GLY A 63 -2.51 -0.80 0.67
CA GLY A 63 -3.53 -1.76 0.28
C GLY A 63 -4.82 -1.14 -0.28
N ARG A 64 -5.03 0.17 -0.14
CA ARG A 64 -6.19 0.85 -0.70
C ARG A 64 -6.09 0.95 -2.22
N VAL A 65 -7.24 0.81 -2.89
CA VAL A 65 -7.41 0.99 -4.33
C VAL A 65 -8.08 2.32 -4.60
N PHE A 66 -7.51 3.14 -5.49
CA PHE A 66 -8.04 4.46 -5.83
C PHE A 66 -7.76 4.81 -7.30
N ARG A 67 -8.34 5.92 -7.78
CA ARG A 67 -8.08 6.42 -9.14
C ARG A 67 -6.94 7.41 -9.15
N LEU A 68 -6.00 7.22 -10.06
CA LEU A 68 -4.91 8.12 -10.36
C LEU A 68 -4.78 8.25 -11.88
N GLU A 69 -4.84 9.48 -12.40
CA GLU A 69 -4.69 9.77 -13.84
C GLU A 69 -5.58 8.90 -14.77
N GLY A 70 -6.80 8.62 -14.35
CA GLY A 70 -7.76 7.81 -15.10
C GLY A 70 -7.60 6.28 -14.98
N SER A 71 -6.52 5.82 -14.34
CA SER A 71 -6.27 4.40 -14.06
C SER A 71 -6.63 4.03 -12.62
N TRP A 72 -6.95 2.75 -12.40
CA TRP A 72 -7.09 2.21 -11.05
C TRP A 72 -5.73 1.73 -10.56
N VAL A 73 -5.33 2.15 -9.37
CA VAL A 73 -4.05 1.79 -8.76
C VAL A 73 -4.26 1.34 -7.33
N LYS A 74 -3.32 0.57 -6.81
CA LYS A 74 -3.28 0.13 -5.41
C LYS A 74 -2.00 0.61 -4.75
N ALA A 75 -2.09 1.25 -3.60
CA ALA A 75 -0.94 1.58 -2.76
C ALA A 75 -0.32 0.30 -2.18
N ILE A 76 1.00 0.18 -2.23
CA ILE A 76 1.71 -1.05 -1.88
C ILE A 76 2.69 -0.87 -0.73
N GLU A 77 3.58 0.11 -0.83
CA GLU A 77 4.67 0.28 0.11
C GLU A 77 5.05 1.76 0.22
N TYR A 78 5.30 2.23 1.44
CA TYR A 78 5.84 3.57 1.68
C TYR A 78 7.33 3.59 1.32
N SER A 79 7.74 4.56 0.51
CA SER A 79 9.16 4.81 0.21
C SER A 79 9.75 5.81 1.21
N ASP A 80 8.99 6.84 1.57
CA ASP A 80 9.46 7.88 2.48
C ASP A 80 8.32 8.65 3.16
N ILE A 81 8.61 9.26 4.31
CA ILE A 81 7.71 10.17 5.01
C ILE A 81 8.51 11.34 5.59
N GLU A 82 8.25 12.54 5.08
CA GLU A 82 8.93 13.77 5.48
C GLU A 82 7.97 14.80 6.07
N ILE A 83 8.51 15.67 6.94
CA ILE A 83 7.81 16.84 7.47
C ILE A 83 8.60 18.08 7.06
N ASP A 84 7.97 18.95 6.27
CA ASP A 84 8.51 20.25 5.86
C ASP A 84 7.67 21.37 6.48
N GLY A 85 8.08 21.81 7.68
CA GLY A 85 7.37 22.82 8.45
C GLY A 85 5.97 22.36 8.89
N THR A 86 4.93 22.83 8.20
CA THR A 86 3.53 22.43 8.42
C THR A 86 3.02 21.40 7.42
N ASP A 87 3.84 21.08 6.43
CA ASP A 87 3.50 20.19 5.34
C ASP A 87 4.04 18.80 5.63
N ILE A 88 3.23 17.80 5.30
CA ILE A 88 3.60 16.39 5.45
C ILE A 88 3.59 15.79 4.06
N GLU A 89 4.70 15.14 3.73
CA GLU A 89 4.91 14.49 2.46
C GLU A 89 5.03 13.00 2.68
N VAL A 90 4.19 12.23 2.00
CA VAL A 90 4.19 10.77 2.07
C VAL A 90 4.44 10.25 0.66
N SER A 91 5.58 9.59 0.48
CA SER A 91 6.01 8.96 -0.75
C SER A 91 5.73 7.47 -0.66
N PHE A 92 5.11 6.91 -1.69
CA PHE A 92 4.72 5.50 -1.72
C PHE A 92 4.62 4.96 -3.14
N TYR A 93 4.81 3.65 -3.28
CA TYR A 93 4.65 2.95 -4.53
C TYR A 93 3.21 2.50 -4.73
N VAL A 94 2.73 2.70 -5.95
CA VAL A 94 1.46 2.17 -6.43
C VAL A 94 1.67 1.19 -7.57
N LYS A 95 0.75 0.24 -7.71
CA LYS A 95 0.70 -0.66 -8.88
C LYS A 95 -0.66 -0.57 -9.57
N PRO A 96 -0.71 -0.73 -10.90
CA PRO A 96 -1.99 -0.76 -11.62
C PRO A 96 -2.85 -1.94 -11.18
N VAL A 97 -4.17 -1.70 -11.12
CA VAL A 97 -5.19 -2.70 -10.86
C VAL A 97 -6.16 -2.73 -12.04
N PHE A 98 -6.32 -3.89 -12.64
CA PHE A 98 -7.25 -4.06 -13.75
C PHE A 98 -8.61 -4.55 -13.25
N PRO A 99 -9.71 -3.92 -13.68
CA PRO A 99 -11.04 -4.41 -13.34
C PRO A 99 -11.27 -5.79 -13.95
N ILE A 100 -11.91 -6.68 -13.21
CA ILE A 100 -12.38 -7.97 -13.75
C ILE A 100 -13.54 -7.77 -14.71
N SER A 101 -13.64 -8.63 -15.72
CA SER A 101 -14.75 -8.57 -16.68
C SER A 101 -16.09 -8.85 -15.99
N ARG A 102 -17.19 -8.29 -16.51
CA ARG A 102 -18.55 -8.54 -15.96
C ARG A 102 -18.91 -10.04 -15.94
N LYS A 103 -18.45 -10.79 -16.95
CA LYS A 103 -18.67 -12.24 -17.06
C LYS A 103 -17.97 -12.98 -15.93
N GLU A 104 -16.70 -12.66 -15.71
CA GLU A 104 -15.90 -13.25 -14.63
C GLU A 104 -16.45 -12.87 -13.25
N ALA A 105 -16.85 -11.61 -13.05
CA ALA A 105 -17.46 -11.16 -11.81
C ALA A 105 -18.75 -11.93 -11.48
N ARG A 106 -19.61 -12.16 -12.48
CA ARG A 106 -20.83 -12.97 -12.31
C ARG A 106 -20.51 -14.43 -11.99
N ALA A 107 -19.52 -15.02 -12.64
CA ALA A 107 -19.07 -16.38 -12.35
C ALA A 107 -18.58 -16.50 -10.90
N LYS A 108 -17.68 -15.62 -10.44
CA LYS A 108 -17.21 -15.59 -9.05
C LYS A 108 -18.34 -15.43 -8.04
N LEU A 109 -19.29 -14.53 -8.31
CA LEU A 109 -20.46 -14.35 -7.44
C LEU A 109 -21.31 -15.62 -7.35
N PHE A 110 -21.52 -16.30 -8.48
CA PHE A 110 -22.28 -17.54 -8.52
C PHE A 110 -21.56 -18.67 -7.78
N ASP A 111 -20.24 -18.81 -7.96
CA ASP A 111 -19.42 -19.79 -7.26
C ASP A 111 -19.45 -19.56 -5.74
N GLU A 112 -19.30 -18.30 -5.29
CA GLU A 112 -19.41 -17.96 -3.87
C GLU A 112 -20.80 -18.23 -3.29
N ARG A 113 -21.86 -17.98 -4.06
CA ARG A 113 -23.23 -18.36 -3.67
C ARG A 113 -23.40 -19.87 -3.57
N ARG A 114 -22.87 -20.63 -4.53
CA ARG A 114 -22.92 -22.10 -4.53
C ARG A 114 -22.18 -22.68 -3.32
N LYS A 115 -20.98 -22.19 -3.01
CA LYS A 115 -20.21 -22.57 -1.81
C LYS A 115 -21.02 -22.37 -0.53
N LYS A 116 -21.66 -21.20 -0.38
CA LYS A 116 -22.50 -20.89 0.80
C LYS A 116 -23.71 -21.81 0.92
N LEU A 117 -24.29 -22.21 -0.20
CA LEU A 117 -25.48 -23.07 -0.24
C LEU A 117 -25.15 -24.57 -0.12
N ARG A 118 -23.87 -24.96 -0.05
CA ARG A 118 -23.41 -26.37 0.00
C ARG A 118 -24.09 -27.26 -1.04
N ILE A 119 -24.38 -26.71 -2.22
CA ILE A 119 -24.98 -27.49 -3.31
C ILE A 119 -23.83 -28.29 -3.94
N GLU A 120 -23.59 -29.49 -3.42
CA GLU A 120 -22.85 -30.53 -4.12
C GLU A 120 -23.73 -30.99 -5.29
N LEU A 121 -23.20 -30.86 -6.51
CA LEU A 121 -23.78 -31.46 -7.70
C LEU A 121 -23.62 -32.98 -7.57
N VAL A 122 -24.73 -33.69 -7.36
CA VAL A 122 -24.85 -35.13 -7.65
C VAL A 122 -24.93 -35.31 -9.16
#